data_AF-A0A9E5N1A0-F1
#
_entry.id   AF-A0A9E5N1A0-F1
#
_cell.length_a   1.000
_cell.length_b   1.000
_cell.length_c   1.000
_cell.angle_alpha   90.00
_cell.angle_beta   90.00
_cell.angle_gamma   90.00
#
_symmetry.space_group_name_H-M   'P 1'
#
loop_
_entity.id
_entity.type
_entity.pdbx_description
1 polymer ?
#
loop_
_entity_poly.entity_id
_entity_poly.type
_entity_poly.pdbx_seq_one_letter_code
_entity_poly.pdbx_strand_id
1 'polypeptide(L)'
;MQLLDLYPTLPDLAGLQPDPQHEGHSLVPLLSLVPLLKNAQADWPHVARSSFGPGNVGIVAEDFRYIRYQDGSEELYNRQADPHQWHNLVDQPDSQQTLAEHRAWLPADYHPVLETGSTGHKAYEAAEANRR
;
A
#
# COMPACT_ATOMS: atom_id res chain seq x y z
N MET A 1 9.13 17.57 15.14
CA MET A 1 9.02 16.10 15.08
C MET A 1 10.13 15.49 15.91
N GLN A 2 9.78 15.13 17.13
CA GLN A 2 10.62 14.43 18.08
C GLN A 2 9.81 13.34 18.77
N LEU A 3 10.48 12.42 19.47
CA LEU A 3 9.81 11.30 20.13
C LEU A 3 8.74 11.75 21.15
N LEU A 4 8.95 12.89 21.80
CA LEU A 4 8.01 13.48 22.76
C LEU A 4 6.67 13.91 22.13
N ASP A 5 6.62 14.14 20.82
CA ASP A 5 5.40 14.52 20.11
C ASP A 5 4.43 13.34 19.98
N LEU A 6 4.91 12.10 20.14
CA LEU A 6 4.07 10.90 20.00
C LEU A 6 3.03 10.77 21.11
N TYR A 7 3.43 11.00 22.37
CA TYR A 7 2.53 10.87 23.50
C TYR A 7 1.31 11.80 23.40
N PRO A 8 1.42 13.13 23.23
CA PRO A 8 0.26 14.03 23.16
C PRO A 8 -0.59 13.82 21.90
N THR A 9 -0.07 13.16 20.87
CA THR A 9 -0.83 12.82 19.65
C THR A 9 -1.89 11.73 19.93
N LEU A 10 -1.60 10.75 20.77
CA LEU A 10 -2.52 9.65 21.09
C LEU A 10 -3.80 10.08 21.85
N PRO A 11 -3.74 10.84 22.95
CA PRO A 11 -4.93 11.34 23.63
C PRO A 11 -5.71 12.33 22.78
N ASP A 12 -5.05 13.17 21.96
CA ASP A 12 -5.73 14.07 21.02
C ASP A 12 -6.56 13.27 19.98
N LEU A 13 -5.99 12.21 19.40
CA LEU A 13 -6.74 11.29 18.53
C LEU A 13 -7.92 10.60 19.24
N ALA A 14 -7.77 10.30 20.53
CA ALA A 14 -8.81 9.67 21.36
C ALA A 14 -9.84 10.66 21.93
N GLY A 15 -9.71 11.97 21.67
CA GLY A 15 -10.57 13.01 22.24
C GLY A 15 -10.40 13.22 23.74
N LEU A 16 -9.26 12.82 24.30
CA LEU A 16 -8.91 12.97 25.70
C LEU A 16 -8.23 14.33 25.95
N GLN A 17 -8.26 14.78 27.21
CA GLN A 17 -7.59 16.02 27.60
C GLN A 17 -6.07 15.87 27.51
N PRO A 18 -5.35 16.87 26.97
CA PRO A 18 -3.88 16.84 26.93
C PRO A 18 -3.30 16.96 28.34
N ASP A 19 -2.15 16.29 28.57
CA ASP A 19 -1.38 16.44 29.80
C ASP A 19 -0.55 17.74 29.75
N PRO A 20 -0.81 18.72 30.63
CA PRO A 20 -0.08 19.99 30.63
C PRO A 20 1.38 19.87 31.07
N GLN A 21 1.79 18.73 31.64
CA GLN A 21 3.20 18.47 32.00
C GLN A 21 4.03 17.97 30.83
N HIS A 22 3.40 17.60 29.71
CA HIS A 22 4.10 17.10 28.53
C HIS A 22 4.61 18.25 27.66
N GLU A 23 5.89 18.20 27.29
CA GLU A 23 6.56 19.24 26.49
C GLU A 23 6.42 19.03 24.96
N GLY A 24 5.94 17.86 24.54
CA GLY A 24 5.71 17.55 23.12
C GLY A 24 4.44 18.22 22.58
N HIS A 25 4.33 18.28 21.26
CA HIS A 25 3.14 18.81 20.58
C HIS A 25 2.38 17.70 19.85
N SER A 26 1.05 17.76 19.88
CA SER A 26 0.23 16.85 19.08
C SER A 26 0.53 17.02 17.59
N LEU A 27 0.70 15.90 16.91
CA LEU A 27 0.95 15.81 15.48
C LEU A 27 -0.34 15.70 14.67
N VAL A 28 -1.51 15.60 15.30
CA VAL A 28 -2.81 15.50 14.63
C VAL A 28 -2.99 16.53 13.51
N PRO A 29 -2.63 17.82 13.66
CA PRO A 29 -2.76 18.79 12.57
C PRO A 29 -1.91 18.48 11.32
N LEU A 30 -0.88 17.64 11.46
CA LEU A 30 0.07 17.27 10.41
C LEU A 30 -0.20 15.88 9.82
N LEU A 31 -1.06 15.08 10.46
CA LEU A 31 -1.36 13.72 10.03
C LEU A 31 -2.42 13.72 8.94
N SER A 32 -2.02 13.44 7.69
CA SER A 32 -2.95 13.31 6.56
C SER A 32 -4.00 12.21 6.74
N LEU A 33 -3.72 11.22 7.62
CA LEU A 33 -4.62 10.13 7.96
C LEU A 33 -5.74 10.51 8.95
N VAL A 34 -5.72 11.70 9.54
CA VAL A 34 -6.70 12.09 10.58
C VAL A 34 -8.16 12.00 10.16
N PRO A 35 -8.56 12.36 8.92
CA PRO A 35 -9.92 12.12 8.45
C PRO A 35 -10.33 10.65 8.58
N LEU A 36 -9.46 9.71 8.17
CA LEU A 36 -9.71 8.27 8.28
C LEU A 36 -9.73 7.76 9.72
N LEU A 37 -8.89 8.31 10.60
CA LEU A 37 -8.86 7.94 12.01
C LEU A 37 -10.13 8.35 12.75
N LYS A 38 -10.80 9.42 12.30
CA LYS A 38 -12.06 9.92 12.88
C LYS A 38 -13.29 9.33 12.21
N ASN A 39 -13.21 9.04 10.92
CA ASN A 39 -14.29 8.50 10.11
C ASN A 39 -13.71 7.47 9.12
N ALA A 40 -13.98 6.20 9.35
CA ALA A 40 -13.48 5.11 8.49
C ALA A 40 -14.03 5.18 7.04
N GLN A 41 -15.10 5.95 6.82
CA GLN A 41 -15.71 6.20 5.51
C GLN A 41 -15.25 7.53 4.88
N ALA A 42 -14.25 8.23 5.45
CA ALA A 42 -13.70 9.42 4.84
C ALA A 42 -12.99 9.10 3.53
N ASP A 43 -13.07 10.02 2.56
CA ASP A 43 -12.38 9.89 1.28
C ASP A 43 -10.87 9.77 1.49
N TRP A 44 -10.25 8.80 0.81
CA TRP A 44 -8.82 8.55 0.87
C TRP A 44 -8.26 8.37 -0.54
N PRO A 45 -7.51 9.36 -1.08
CA PRO A 45 -7.09 9.35 -2.48
C PRO A 45 -5.84 8.49 -2.73
N HIS A 46 -5.40 7.69 -1.75
CA HIS A 46 -4.17 6.90 -1.85
C HIS A 46 -4.47 5.39 -1.87
N VAL A 47 -3.62 4.65 -2.57
CA VAL A 47 -3.70 3.18 -2.65
C VAL A 47 -2.59 2.52 -1.84
N ALA A 48 -2.82 1.30 -1.38
CA ALA A 48 -1.78 0.51 -0.73
C ALA A 48 -0.95 -0.21 -1.80
N ARG A 49 0.34 0.09 -1.88
CA ARG A 49 1.27 -0.52 -2.83
C ARG A 49 2.39 -1.27 -2.11
N SER A 50 2.64 -2.51 -2.52
CA SER A 50 3.77 -3.32 -2.09
C SER A 50 4.59 -3.76 -3.30
N SER A 51 5.89 -4.00 -3.13
CA SER A 51 6.78 -4.45 -4.20
C SER A 51 7.77 -5.48 -3.69
N PHE A 52 8.21 -6.36 -4.60
CA PHE A 52 9.19 -7.41 -4.31
C PHE A 52 10.21 -7.49 -5.45
N GLY A 53 11.22 -6.62 -5.38
CA GLY A 53 12.16 -6.40 -6.47
C GLY A 53 11.54 -5.66 -7.67
N PRO A 54 12.33 -5.37 -8.71
CA PRO A 54 11.87 -4.65 -9.90
C PRO A 54 10.76 -5.40 -10.64
N GLY A 55 9.74 -4.69 -11.08
CA GLY A 55 8.65 -5.24 -11.91
C GLY A 55 7.58 -6.05 -11.17
N ASN A 56 7.81 -6.50 -9.93
CA ASN A 56 6.79 -7.17 -9.11
C ASN A 56 6.09 -6.16 -8.19
N VAL A 57 4.80 -5.88 -8.42
CA VAL A 57 4.01 -4.90 -7.66
C VAL A 57 2.63 -5.46 -7.33
N GLY A 58 2.23 -5.32 -6.07
CA GLY A 58 0.86 -5.52 -5.62
C GLY A 58 0.21 -4.18 -5.27
N ILE A 59 -1.01 -3.95 -5.74
CA ILE A 59 -1.81 -2.77 -5.44
C ILE A 59 -3.16 -3.20 -4.88
N VAL A 60 -3.55 -2.61 -3.75
CA VAL A 60 -4.89 -2.78 -3.16
C VAL A 60 -5.54 -1.41 -3.09
N ALA A 61 -6.68 -1.29 -3.76
CA ALA A 61 -7.48 -0.07 -3.83
C ALA A 61 -8.95 -0.46 -3.71
N GLU A 62 -9.63 0.10 -2.72
CA GLU A 62 -11.05 -0.20 -2.43
C GLU A 62 -11.31 -1.73 -2.42
N ASP A 63 -12.20 -2.19 -3.30
CA ASP A 63 -12.60 -3.59 -3.45
C ASP A 63 -11.70 -4.38 -4.39
N PHE A 64 -10.67 -3.77 -4.99
CA PHE A 64 -9.83 -4.44 -5.98
C PHE A 64 -8.42 -4.73 -5.47
N ARG A 65 -7.88 -5.84 -5.96
CA ARG A 65 -6.45 -6.17 -5.87
C ARG A 65 -5.91 -6.38 -7.27
N TYR A 66 -4.87 -5.63 -7.59
CA TYR A 66 -4.10 -5.77 -8.82
C TYR A 66 -2.70 -6.26 -8.50
N ILE A 67 -2.18 -7.17 -9.32
CA ILE A 67 -0.82 -7.70 -9.22
C ILE A 67 -0.19 -7.61 -10.61
N ARG A 68 1.00 -7.02 -10.67
CA ARG A 68 1.88 -7.03 -11.83
C ARG A 68 3.13 -7.83 -11.49
N TYR A 69 3.47 -8.79 -12.32
CA TYR A 69 4.72 -9.53 -12.21
C TYR A 69 5.78 -8.95 -13.15
N GLN A 70 7.04 -9.25 -12.85
CA GLN A 70 8.17 -8.77 -13.65
C GLN A 70 8.12 -9.25 -15.11
N ASP A 71 7.63 -10.47 -15.36
CA ASP A 71 7.48 -11.02 -16.72
C ASP A 71 6.39 -10.32 -17.56
N GLY A 72 5.60 -9.49 -16.89
CA GLY A 72 4.53 -8.73 -17.48
C GLY A 72 3.17 -9.42 -17.49
N SER A 73 3.04 -10.56 -16.82
CA SER A 73 1.72 -11.09 -16.48
C SER A 73 1.04 -10.22 -15.43
N GLU A 74 -0.29 -10.24 -15.44
CA GLU A 74 -1.14 -9.41 -14.59
C GLU A 74 -2.27 -10.23 -14.00
N GLU A 75 -2.69 -9.83 -12.80
CA GLU A 75 -3.89 -10.34 -12.16
C GLU A 75 -4.72 -9.17 -11.61
N LEU A 76 -6.04 -9.29 -11.73
CA LEU A 76 -7.00 -8.34 -11.17
C LEU A 76 -8.14 -9.11 -10.53
N TYR A 77 -8.43 -8.82 -9.26
CA TYR A 77 -9.51 -9.46 -8.51
C TYR A 77 -10.42 -8.43 -7.88
N ASN A 78 -11.73 -8.63 -8.00
CA ASN A 78 -12.72 -7.96 -7.19
C ASN A 78 -12.89 -8.74 -5.89
N ARG A 79 -12.36 -8.22 -4.78
CA ARG A 79 -12.36 -8.85 -3.45
C ARG A 79 -13.73 -8.87 -2.78
N GLN A 80 -14.64 -8.00 -3.21
CA GLN A 80 -16.02 -8.00 -2.70
C GLN A 80 -16.82 -9.14 -3.33
N ALA A 81 -16.71 -9.32 -4.65
CA ALA A 81 -17.39 -10.38 -5.40
C ALA A 81 -16.67 -11.73 -5.30
N ASP A 82 -15.34 -11.73 -5.15
CA ASP A 82 -14.48 -12.90 -5.04
C ASP A 82 -13.50 -12.76 -3.85
N PRO A 83 -13.98 -13.00 -2.61
CA PRO A 83 -13.17 -12.90 -1.39
C PRO A 83 -11.94 -13.83 -1.39
N HIS A 84 -12.00 -14.92 -2.17
CA HIS A 84 -10.94 -15.91 -2.27
C HIS A 84 -9.99 -15.69 -3.45
N GLN A 85 -10.27 -14.72 -4.34
CA GLN A 85 -9.42 -14.32 -5.45
C GLN A 85 -9.09 -15.49 -6.40
N TRP A 86 -10.11 -16.27 -6.77
CA TRP A 86 -9.97 -17.40 -7.68
C TRP A 86 -10.15 -17.03 -9.16
N HIS A 87 -10.85 -15.93 -9.43
CA HIS A 87 -11.23 -15.53 -10.78
C HIS A 87 -10.45 -14.29 -11.20
N ASN A 88 -9.39 -14.48 -11.98
CA ASN A 88 -8.65 -13.37 -12.57
C ASN A 88 -9.52 -12.65 -13.62
N LEU A 89 -9.67 -11.33 -13.46
CA LEU A 89 -10.51 -10.49 -14.29
C LEU A 89 -9.75 -9.81 -15.44
N VAL A 90 -8.43 -9.98 -15.58
CA VAL A 90 -7.60 -9.23 -16.55
C VAL A 90 -8.09 -9.32 -18.00
N ASP A 91 -8.63 -10.47 -18.41
CA ASP A 91 -9.12 -10.71 -19.78
C ASP A 91 -10.61 -10.40 -19.96
N GLN A 92 -11.31 -9.97 -18.90
CA GLN A 92 -12.75 -9.70 -18.98
C GLN A 92 -12.99 -8.34 -19.65
N PRO A 93 -13.91 -8.23 -20.63
CA PRO A 93 -14.19 -6.95 -21.29
C PRO A 93 -14.67 -5.86 -20.32
N ASP A 94 -15.47 -6.23 -19.32
CA ASP A 94 -16.09 -5.30 -18.38
C ASP A 94 -15.09 -4.75 -17.33
N SER A 95 -13.92 -5.38 -17.16
CA SER A 95 -12.91 -4.98 -16.17
C SER A 95 -11.84 -4.04 -16.76
N GLN A 96 -11.84 -3.81 -18.08
CA GLN A 96 -10.74 -3.12 -18.76
C GLN A 96 -10.52 -1.69 -18.27
N GLN A 97 -11.60 -1.00 -17.90
CA GLN A 97 -11.48 0.34 -17.31
C GLN A 97 -10.79 0.29 -15.95
N THR A 98 -11.26 -0.56 -15.03
CA THR A 98 -10.65 -0.73 -13.71
C THR A 98 -9.20 -1.19 -13.81
N LEU A 99 -8.89 -2.07 -14.75
CA LEU A 99 -7.52 -2.51 -15.03
C LEU A 99 -6.62 -1.35 -15.46
N ALA A 100 -7.12 -0.46 -16.33
CA ALA A 100 -6.38 0.73 -16.75
C ALA A 100 -6.12 1.71 -15.59
N GLU A 101 -7.11 1.92 -14.72
CA GLU A 101 -6.97 2.73 -13.50
C GLU A 101 -5.87 2.17 -12.58
N HIS A 102 -5.85 0.85 -12.37
CA HIS A 102 -4.84 0.21 -11.51
C HIS A 102 -3.43 0.25 -12.12
N ARG A 103 -3.31 0.08 -13.44
CA ARG A 103 -2.04 0.22 -14.16
C ARG A 103 -1.45 1.63 -14.00
N ALA A 104 -2.28 2.67 -13.91
CA ALA A 104 -1.83 4.05 -13.71
C ALA A 104 -1.15 4.28 -12.36
N TRP A 105 -1.35 3.41 -11.36
CA TRP A 105 -0.69 3.48 -10.05
C TRP A 105 0.64 2.73 -9.98
N LEU A 106 1.04 2.06 -11.06
CA LEU A 106 2.36 1.45 -11.15
C LEU A 106 3.45 2.54 -11.00
N PRO A 107 4.58 2.20 -10.34
CA PRO A 107 5.74 3.08 -10.34
C PRO A 107 6.18 3.39 -11.78
N ALA A 108 6.48 4.66 -12.06
CA ALA A 108 7.12 5.04 -13.32
C ALA A 108 8.55 4.52 -13.40
N ASP A 109 9.24 4.48 -12.25
CA ASP A 109 10.64 4.07 -12.13
C ASP A 109 10.81 2.95 -11.12
N TYR A 110 11.69 2.00 -11.44
CA TYR A 110 12.16 0.96 -10.52
C TYR A 110 13.66 1.16 -10.28
N HIS A 111 14.06 1.18 -9.02
CA HIS A 111 15.47 1.24 -8.67
C HIS A 111 16.14 -0.13 -8.81
N PRO A 112 17.42 -0.18 -9.25
CA PRO A 112 18.16 -1.42 -9.32
C PRO A 112 18.30 -2.05 -7.93
N VAL A 113 18.37 -3.38 -7.91
CA VAL A 113 18.66 -4.13 -6.69
C VAL A 113 20.07 -3.76 -6.19
N LEU A 114 20.24 -3.43 -4.91
CA LEU A 114 21.57 -3.11 -4.38
C LEU A 114 22.41 -4.39 -4.31
N GLU A 115 23.64 -4.31 -4.79
CA GLU A 115 24.44 -5.50 -5.16
C GLU A 115 24.85 -6.39 -3.98
N THR A 116 24.90 -5.91 -2.73
CA THR A 116 25.38 -6.74 -1.61
C THR A 116 24.69 -6.45 -0.27
N GLY A 117 24.60 -7.48 0.58
CA GLY A 117 24.32 -7.34 2.03
C GLY A 117 22.87 -7.51 2.48
N SER A 118 21.90 -7.72 1.59
CA SER A 118 20.48 -7.86 1.97
C SER A 118 19.96 -9.30 1.81
N THR A 119 19.31 -9.81 2.85
CA THR A 119 18.58 -11.10 2.80
C THR A 119 17.38 -11.02 1.85
N GLY A 120 16.80 -9.84 1.65
CA GLY A 120 15.72 -9.63 0.69
C GLY A 120 16.16 -9.86 -0.76
N HIS A 121 17.40 -9.51 -1.11
CA HIS A 121 17.91 -9.70 -2.48
C HIS A 121 18.15 -11.18 -2.78
N LYS A 122 18.71 -11.94 -1.81
CA LYS A 122 18.84 -13.39 -1.93
C LYS A 122 17.48 -14.07 -2.13
N ALA A 123 16.45 -13.58 -1.43
CA ALA A 123 15.08 -14.09 -1.61
C ALA A 123 14.52 -13.75 -2.99
N TYR A 124 14.75 -12.54 -3.49
CA TYR A 124 14.35 -12.13 -4.83
C TYR A 124 15.06 -12.96 -5.91
N GLU A 125 16.39 -13.05 -5.88
CA GLU A 125 17.18 -13.87 -6.80
C GLU A 125 16.75 -15.33 -6.80
N ALA A 126 16.51 -15.92 -5.63
CA ALA A 126 16.04 -17.29 -5.52
C ALA A 126 14.60 -17.48 -6.07
N ALA A 127 13.73 -16.48 -5.90
CA ALA A 127 12.38 -16.51 -6.45
C ALA A 127 12.41 -16.42 -7.99
N GLU A 128 13.25 -15.54 -8.54
CA GLU A 128 13.41 -15.38 -9.99
C GLU A 128 14.09 -16.60 -10.64
N ALA A 129 15.08 -17.20 -9.98
CA ALA A 129 15.77 -18.39 -10.49
C ALA A 129 14.89 -19.65 -10.58
N ASN A 130 13.77 -19.68 -9.85
CA ASN A 130 12.84 -20.82 -9.81
C ASN A 130 11.58 -20.61 -10.67
N ARG A 131 11.46 -19.50 -11.42
CA ARG A 131 10.37 -19.33 -12.39
C ARG A 131 10.59 -20.30 -13.56
N ARG A 132 9.56 -21.13 -13.82
CA ARG A 132 9.50 -22.10 -14.92
C ARG A 132 8.94 -21.45 -16.18
#